data_AF-A0A0M0KW71-F1
#
_entry.id   AF-A0A0M0KW71-F1
#
_cell.length_a   1.000
_cell.length_b   1.000
_cell.length_c   1.000
_cell.angle_alpha   90.00
_cell.angle_beta   90.00
_cell.angle_gamma   90.00
#
_symmetry.space_group_name_H-M   'P 1'
#
loop_
_entity.id
_entity.type
_entity.pdbx_description
1 polymer ?
#
loop_
_entity_poly.entity_id
_entity_poly.type
_entity_poly.pdbx_seq_one_letter_code
_entity_poly.pdbx_strand_id
1 'polypeptide(L)'
;MIIGIATLVVIGYAVFKFLTGKEVGFNEVVTIGALLMIFLPTITWGSKEEKDGILQEEELGQRITEKSSKISYFTLLCFIWIAVAADKLINGTINVFLLAILGLAMFTLPLVEFLVAKKYQ
;
A
#
# COMPACT_ATOMS: atom_id res chain seq x y z
N MET A 1 -5.11 1.99 -20.29
CA MET A 1 -5.62 0.66 -20.73
C MET A 1 -4.53 -0.42 -20.70
N ILE A 2 -3.37 -0.23 -21.33
CA ILE A 2 -2.27 -1.23 -21.41
C ILE A 2 -1.80 -1.68 -20.01
N ILE A 3 -1.55 -0.73 -19.10
CA ILE A 3 -1.09 -1.05 -17.74
C ILE A 3 -2.14 -1.89 -17.00
N GLY A 4 -3.44 -1.58 -17.13
CA GLY A 4 -4.51 -2.37 -16.51
C GLY A 4 -4.57 -3.81 -17.02
N ILE A 5 -4.42 -4.01 -18.33
CA ILE A 5 -4.35 -5.35 -18.93
C ILE A 5 -3.11 -6.09 -18.41
N ALA A 6 -1.95 -5.42 -18.36
CA ALA A 6 -0.72 -6.01 -17.83
C ALA A 6 -0.89 -6.41 -16.35
N THR A 7 -1.50 -5.55 -15.52
CA THR A 7 -1.82 -5.85 -14.12
C THR A 7 -2.67 -7.11 -14.00
N LEU A 8 -3.75 -7.23 -14.79
CA LEU A 8 -4.64 -8.40 -14.76
C LEU A 8 -3.92 -9.68 -15.20
N VAL A 9 -3.08 -9.62 -16.24
CA VAL A 9 -2.31 -10.76 -16.73
C VAL A 9 -1.33 -11.25 -15.65
N VAL A 10 -0.60 -10.35 -15.00
CA VAL A 10 0.39 -10.73 -13.98
C VAL A 10 -0.30 -11.29 -12.74
N ILE A 11 -1.41 -10.69 -12.29
CA ILE A 11 -2.22 -11.23 -11.18
C ILE A 11 -2.76 -12.61 -11.54
N GLY A 12 -3.35 -12.76 -12.74
CA GLY A 12 -3.88 -14.03 -13.22
C GLY A 12 -2.81 -15.12 -13.30
N TYR A 13 -1.61 -14.78 -13.75
CA TYR A 13 -0.47 -15.69 -13.77
C TYR A 13 -0.01 -16.10 -12.36
N ALA A 14 0.04 -15.15 -11.42
CA ALA A 14 0.39 -15.44 -10.03
C ALA A 14 -0.65 -16.35 -9.36
N VAL A 15 -1.94 -16.11 -9.58
CA VAL A 15 -3.03 -16.98 -9.11
C VAL A 15 -2.93 -18.37 -9.74
N PHE A 16 -2.67 -18.47 -11.05
CA PHE A 16 -2.48 -19.76 -11.71
C PHE A 16 -1.28 -20.53 -11.13
N LYS A 17 -0.15 -19.85 -10.86
CA LYS A 17 1.00 -20.45 -10.16
C LYS A 17 0.57 -21.01 -8.80
N PHE A 18 -0.10 -20.20 -7.99
CA PHE A 18 -0.56 -20.59 -6.67
C PHE A 18 -1.47 -21.83 -6.71
N LEU A 19 -2.46 -21.84 -7.61
CA LEU A 19 -3.39 -22.97 -7.77
C LEU A 19 -2.73 -24.25 -8.29
N THR A 20 -1.63 -24.12 -9.05
CA THR A 20 -0.85 -25.27 -9.54
C THR A 20 0.23 -25.74 -8.56
N GLY A 21 0.21 -25.22 -7.33
CA GLY A 21 1.18 -25.56 -6.29
C GLY A 21 2.58 -25.01 -6.55
N LYS A 22 2.73 -24.09 -7.49
CA LYS A 22 3.99 -23.40 -7.76
C LYS A 22 4.14 -22.22 -6.83
N GLU A 23 5.36 -21.98 -6.37
CA GLU A 23 5.66 -20.85 -5.49
C GLU A 23 5.46 -19.50 -6.20
N VAL A 24 4.74 -18.60 -5.53
CA VAL A 24 4.68 -17.19 -5.88
C VAL A 24 5.86 -16.50 -5.21
N GLY A 25 6.79 -15.99 -6.00
CA GLY A 25 8.03 -15.43 -5.50
C GLY A 25 7.97 -13.91 -5.29
N PHE A 26 9.11 -13.39 -4.85
CA PHE A 26 9.32 -11.95 -4.66
C PHE A 26 9.06 -11.14 -5.93
N ASN A 27 9.52 -11.64 -7.09
CA ASN A 27 9.40 -10.93 -8.37
C ASN A 27 7.93 -10.71 -8.75
N GLU A 28 7.08 -11.72 -8.59
CA GLU A 28 5.65 -11.60 -8.86
C GLU A 28 4.99 -10.57 -7.94
N VAL A 29 5.28 -10.63 -6.63
CA VAL A 29 4.71 -9.69 -5.65
C VAL A 29 5.14 -8.25 -5.94
N VAL A 30 6.43 -8.02 -6.21
CA VAL A 30 6.94 -6.67 -6.53
C VAL A 30 6.38 -6.16 -7.85
N THR A 31 6.28 -7.02 -8.87
CA THR A 31 5.73 -6.64 -10.17
C THR A 31 4.26 -6.26 -10.06
N ILE A 32 3.45 -7.04 -9.33
CA ILE A 32 2.06 -6.72 -9.04
C ILE A 32 1.96 -5.39 -8.29
N GLY A 33 2.79 -5.20 -7.26
CA GLY A 33 2.85 -3.96 -6.49
C GLY A 33 3.16 -2.74 -7.36
N ALA A 34 4.20 -2.81 -8.19
CA ALA A 34 4.59 -1.73 -9.09
C ALA A 34 3.50 -1.41 -10.12
N LEU A 35 2.88 -2.43 -10.71
CA LEU A 35 1.79 -2.23 -11.66
C LEU A 35 0.56 -1.58 -11.00
N LEU A 36 0.21 -1.98 -9.79
CA LEU A 36 -0.88 -1.37 -9.02
C LEU A 36 -0.57 0.08 -8.62
N MET A 37 0.68 0.39 -8.23
CA MET A 37 1.11 1.75 -7.91
C MET A 37 0.94 2.71 -9.09
N ILE A 38 1.05 2.22 -10.33
CA ILE A 38 0.83 3.04 -11.53
C ILE A 38 -0.65 3.03 -11.92
N PHE A 39 -1.27 1.86 -11.92
CA PHE A 39 -2.62 1.66 -12.43
C PHE A 39 -3.68 2.38 -11.61
N LEU A 40 -3.65 2.23 -10.28
CA LEU A 40 -4.70 2.76 -9.41
C LEU A 40 -4.76 4.30 -9.47
N PRO A 41 -3.66 5.07 -9.38
CA PRO A 41 -3.71 6.52 -9.56
C PRO A 41 -4.25 6.92 -10.93
N THR A 42 -3.86 6.20 -12.00
CA THR A 42 -4.27 6.50 -13.38
C THR A 42 -5.79 6.39 -13.58
N ILE A 43 -6.47 5.51 -12.85
CA ILE A 43 -7.94 5.38 -12.94
C ILE A 43 -8.68 6.15 -11.84
N THR A 44 -7.96 6.70 -10.87
CA THR A 44 -8.55 7.43 -9.72
C THR A 44 -8.61 8.92 -9.99
N TRP A 45 -7.52 9.47 -10.52
CA TRP A 45 -7.35 10.90 -10.70
C TRP A 45 -7.64 11.32 -12.14
N GLY A 46 -8.27 12.47 -12.29
CA GLY A 46 -8.42 13.13 -13.57
C GLY A 46 -7.14 13.80 -14.04
N SER A 47 -7.11 14.25 -15.29
CA SER A 47 -5.97 15.00 -15.83
C SER A 47 -6.37 16.40 -16.28
N LYS A 48 -5.46 17.37 -16.10
CA LYS A 48 -5.68 18.74 -16.62
C LYS A 48 -5.78 18.78 -18.14
N GLU A 49 -5.08 17.87 -18.82
CA GLU A 49 -5.03 17.80 -20.27
C GLU A 49 -6.37 17.31 -20.83
N GLU A 50 -6.95 16.27 -20.23
CA GLU A 50 -8.22 15.69 -20.65
C GLU A 50 -9.44 16.40 -20.05
N LYS A 51 -9.22 17.31 -19.07
CA LYS A 51 -10.24 18.09 -18.36
C LYS A 51 -11.35 17.20 -17.79
N ASP A 52 -10.95 16.08 -17.22
CA ASP A 52 -11.83 15.06 -16.69
C ASP A 52 -11.55 14.78 -15.21
N GLY A 53 -12.44 14.04 -14.57
CA GLY A 53 -12.26 13.53 -13.21
C GLY A 53 -12.09 14.60 -12.12
N ILE A 54 -11.57 14.16 -10.98
CA ILE A 54 -11.19 15.01 -9.85
C ILE A 54 -9.69 15.24 -9.94
N LEU A 55 -9.24 16.49 -9.90
CA LEU A 55 -7.82 16.80 -9.85
C LEU A 55 -7.30 16.70 -8.43
N GLN A 56 -6.08 16.18 -8.26
CA GLN A 56 -5.53 15.94 -6.93
C GLN A 56 -5.24 17.25 -6.17
N GLU A 57 -4.96 18.34 -6.87
CA GLU A 57 -4.76 19.68 -6.28
C GLU A 57 -6.04 20.42 -5.88
N GLU A 58 -7.22 20.00 -6.35
CA GLU A 58 -8.49 20.61 -5.96
C GLU A 58 -8.77 20.36 -4.48
N GLU A 59 -9.59 21.21 -3.83
CA GLU A 59 -9.96 21.02 -2.42
C GLU A 59 -10.50 19.62 -2.14
N LEU A 60 -11.32 19.08 -3.06
CA LEU A 60 -11.85 17.73 -2.93
C LEU A 60 -10.74 16.67 -3.07
N GLY A 61 -9.82 16.83 -4.02
CA GLY A 61 -8.68 15.94 -4.21
C GLY A 61 -7.72 15.92 -3.02
N GLN A 62 -7.47 17.09 -2.40
CA GLN A 62 -6.68 17.20 -1.18
C GLN A 62 -7.35 16.48 -0.01
N ARG A 63 -8.65 16.70 0.21
CA ARG A 63 -9.41 16.00 1.26
C ARG A 63 -9.42 14.47 1.07
N ILE A 64 -9.56 14.00 -0.17
CA ILE A 64 -9.46 12.56 -0.50
C ILE A 64 -8.07 12.05 -0.17
N THR A 65 -7.01 12.78 -0.54
CA THR A 65 -5.62 12.39 -0.27
C THR A 65 -5.33 12.32 1.23
N GLU A 66 -5.75 13.31 2.01
CA GLU A 66 -5.56 13.32 3.46
C GLU A 66 -6.28 12.16 4.16
N LYS A 67 -7.57 11.96 3.82
CA LYS A 67 -8.39 10.91 4.43
C LYS A 67 -7.88 9.53 4.04
N SER A 68 -7.57 9.32 2.76
CA SER A 68 -7.05 8.04 2.27
C SER A 68 -5.66 7.73 2.84
N SER A 69 -4.79 8.74 3.00
CA SER A 69 -3.48 8.57 3.65
C SER A 69 -3.62 8.06 5.07
N LYS A 70 -4.50 8.68 5.88
CA LYS A 70 -4.75 8.24 7.26
C LYS A 70 -5.33 6.82 7.33
N ILE A 71 -6.31 6.51 6.47
CA ILE A 71 -6.87 5.15 6.37
C ILE A 71 -5.78 4.14 6.00
N SER A 72 -5.00 4.43 4.96
CA SER A 72 -3.93 3.55 4.46
C SER A 72 -2.88 3.25 5.52
N TYR A 73 -2.52 4.25 6.34
CA TYR A 73 -1.59 4.06 7.46
C TYR A 73 -2.12 3.03 8.45
N PHE A 74 -3.38 3.17 8.91
CA PHE A 74 -3.96 2.23 9.87
C PHE A 74 -4.20 0.85 9.25
N THR A 75 -4.57 0.79 7.97
CA THR A 75 -4.68 -0.48 7.24
C THR A 75 -3.34 -1.21 7.17
N LEU A 76 -2.25 -0.51 6.84
CA LEU A 76 -0.92 -1.10 6.80
C LEU A 76 -0.45 -1.53 8.19
N LEU A 77 -0.71 -0.72 9.22
CA LEU A 77 -0.41 -1.06 10.61
C LEU A 77 -1.14 -2.34 11.04
N CYS A 78 -2.41 -2.50 10.68
CA CYS A 78 -3.18 -3.72 10.91
C CYS A 78 -2.55 -4.93 10.20
N PHE A 79 -2.13 -4.79 8.93
CA PHE A 79 -1.45 -5.89 8.22
C PHE A 79 -0.12 -6.29 8.87
N ILE A 80 0.70 -5.32 9.28
CA ILE A 80 1.96 -5.60 9.99
C ILE A 80 1.67 -6.32 11.31
N TRP A 81 0.66 -5.87 12.06
CA TRP A 81 0.27 -6.50 13.32
C TRP A 81 -0.19 -7.96 13.13
N ILE A 82 -1.02 -8.21 12.12
CA ILE A 82 -1.45 -9.57 11.74
C ILE A 82 -0.24 -10.41 11.32
N ALA A 83 0.71 -9.86 10.56
CA ALA A 83 1.91 -10.59 10.13
C ALA A 83 2.78 -11.00 11.33
N VAL A 84 2.97 -10.12 12.32
CA VAL A 84 3.69 -10.45 13.57
C VAL A 84 2.96 -11.54 14.36
N ALA A 85 1.63 -11.47 14.46
CA ALA A 85 0.84 -12.48 15.15
C ALA A 85 0.90 -13.84 14.44
N ALA A 86 0.77 -13.85 13.11
CA ALA A 86 0.86 -15.06 12.29
C ALA A 86 2.25 -15.72 12.38
N ASP A 87 3.32 -14.92 12.30
CA ASP A 87 4.70 -15.41 12.45
C ASP A 87 4.90 -16.11 13.80
N LYS A 88 4.42 -15.52 14.90
CA LYS A 88 4.47 -16.15 16.23
C LYS A 88 3.71 -17.48 16.29
N LEU A 89 2.53 -17.54 15.68
CA LEU A 89 1.69 -18.74 15.69
C LEU A 89 2.29 -19.88 14.86
N ILE A 90 2.91 -19.56 13.72
CA ILE A 90 3.47 -20.54 12.79
C ILE A 90 4.85 -21.01 13.26
N ASN A 91 5.72 -20.07 13.66
CA ASN A 91 7.12 -20.35 13.95
C ASN A 91 7.41 -20.54 15.46
N GLY A 92 6.44 -20.26 16.34
CA GLY A 92 6.59 -20.33 17.80
C GLY A 92 7.45 -19.21 18.41
N THR A 93 8.16 -18.45 17.59
CA THR A 93 8.99 -17.29 17.96
C THR A 93 8.57 -16.07 17.16
N ILE A 94 8.93 -14.87 17.63
CA ILE A 94 8.67 -13.63 16.88
C ILE A 94 9.93 -13.24 16.11
N ASN A 95 9.79 -13.01 14.81
CA ASN A 95 10.82 -12.42 13.97
C ASN A 95 11.13 -10.98 14.43
N VAL A 96 12.39 -10.76 14.83
CA VAL A 96 12.85 -9.47 15.35
C VAL A 96 12.68 -8.32 14.34
N PHE A 97 12.86 -8.58 13.05
CA PHE A 97 12.67 -7.56 12.02
C PHE A 97 11.20 -7.18 11.84
N LEU A 98 10.27 -8.14 11.89
CA LEU A 98 8.84 -7.85 11.86
C LEU A 98 8.41 -7.05 13.10
N LEU A 99 8.93 -7.41 14.28
CA LEU A 99 8.67 -6.70 15.51
C LEU A 99 9.21 -5.25 15.46
N ALA A 100 10.41 -5.06 14.91
CA ALA A 100 10.99 -3.74 14.70
C ALA A 100 10.14 -2.89 13.75
N ILE A 101 9.67 -3.46 12.63
CA ILE A 101 8.77 -2.78 11.67
C ILE A 101 7.46 -2.39 12.34
N LEU A 102 6.88 -3.26 13.18
CA LEU A 102 5.68 -2.92 13.94
C LEU A 102 5.94 -1.74 14.90
N GLY A 103 7.05 -1.78 15.64
CA GLY A 103 7.45 -0.68 16.52
C GLY A 103 7.60 0.64 15.77
N LEU A 104 8.34 0.64 14.66
CA LEU A 104 8.49 1.81 13.77
C LEU A 104 7.14 2.31 13.28
N ALA A 105 6.29 1.40 12.77
CA ALA A 105 4.98 1.76 12.26
C ALA A 105 4.13 2.44 13.35
N MET A 106 4.12 1.93 14.59
CA MET A 106 3.27 2.47 15.67
C MET A 106 3.57 3.93 16.04
N PHE A 107 4.84 4.36 16.07
CA PHE A 107 5.18 5.74 16.44
C PHE A 107 5.38 6.67 15.23
N THR A 108 5.37 6.15 14.00
CA THR A 108 5.62 6.97 12.80
C THR A 108 4.58 8.09 12.68
N LEU A 109 3.28 7.82 12.83
CA LEU A 109 2.26 8.87 12.77
C LEU A 109 2.44 9.97 13.83
N PRO A 110 2.50 9.66 15.15
CA PRO A 110 2.67 10.72 16.15
C PRO A 110 4.00 11.47 16.00
N LEU A 111 5.07 10.81 15.55
CA LEU A 111 6.33 11.50 15.25
C LEU A 111 6.19 12.48 14.08
N VAL A 112 5.58 12.06 12.98
CA VAL A 112 5.36 12.93 11.81
C VAL A 112 4.41 14.09 12.17
N GLU A 113 3.33 13.82 12.91
CA GLU A 113 2.42 14.87 13.40
C GLU A 113 3.15 15.89 14.27
N PHE A 114 4.01 15.44 15.19
CA PHE A 114 4.84 16.33 16.02
C PHE A 114 5.78 17.20 15.18
N LEU A 115 6.49 16.61 14.21
CA LEU A 115 7.42 17.33 13.34
C LEU A 115 6.70 18.35 12.44
N VAL A 116 5.51 18.02 11.95
CA VAL A 116 4.71 18.92 11.11
C VAL A 116 4.11 20.04 11.94
N ALA A 117 3.53 19.75 13.12
CA ALA A 117 2.94 20.76 14.00
C ALA A 117 3.96 21.82 14.42
N LYS A 118 5.22 21.42 14.67
CA LYS A 118 6.32 22.35 14.99
C LYS A 118 6.65 23.35 13.88
N LYS A 119 6.22 23.13 12.62
CA LYS A 119 6.41 24.12 11.55
C LYS A 119 5.38 25.25 11.60
N TYR A 120 4.28 25.05 12.31
CA TYR A 120 3.18 26.02 12.43
C TYR A 120 3.16 26.73 13.80
N GLN A 121 4.08 26.39 14.69
CA GLN A 121 4.33 27.04 15.98
C GLN A 121 5.72 27.66 16.00
#